data_AF-A0A7X8SRK1-F1
#
_entry.id   AF-A0A7X8SRK1-F1
#
_cell.length_a   1.000
_cell.length_b   1.000
_cell.length_c   1.000
_cell.angle_alpha   90.00
_cell.angle_beta   90.00
_cell.angle_gamma   90.00
#
_symmetry.space_group_name_H-M   'P 1'
#
loop_
_entity.id
_entity.type
_entity.pdbx_description
1 polymer ?
#
loop_
_entity_poly.entity_id
_entity_poly.type
_entity_poly.pdbx_seq_one_letter_code
_entity_poly.pdbx_strand_id
1 'polypeptide(L)'
;MADGSDDVTSMQMVQLAPACVELLSKRAGALAGISPMHQPCVVPPKPWVGTVGGGYWSVGRRPLALVRTHSKKALRRYDYVHMPEVYKAVNLAQNTPWKVNKKVLAVVNEIVNWKHCPVGDVPAIEREELPPRPDDIDTNEVARKAWRKEAAAVYRKDKARQSRRLSMEFMVAQANKFANHKAIWFPYNMDWRGRVYAVSMFNPQGNDMTKGMLTLAKGKPIGLDGFYWLKIHGANCAGVDKVPFPERIKFIEENEGNILASAADPLNNTWWTQQDSPFCFLAFCFEYAGVKNHGLNYNCSLPLAFDGSCSGIQ
;
A
#
# COMPACT_ATOMS: atom_id res chain seq x y z
N MET A 1 -11.93 23.23 -49.69
CA MET A 1 -10.95 23.26 -48.59
C MET A 1 -11.66 22.72 -47.37
N ALA A 2 -11.19 21.58 -46.85
CA ALA A 2 -11.89 20.85 -45.80
C ALA A 2 -11.76 21.60 -44.46
N ASP A 3 -12.91 21.93 -43.89
CA ASP A 3 -13.12 22.34 -42.51
C ASP A 3 -12.72 21.17 -41.59
N GLY A 4 -11.52 21.27 -41.02
CA GLY A 4 -11.01 20.36 -40.00
C GLY A 4 -11.47 20.85 -38.62
N SER A 5 -12.76 20.73 -38.34
CA SER A 5 -13.31 20.99 -37.02
C SER A 5 -12.76 19.96 -36.02
N ASP A 6 -12.05 20.47 -35.02
CA ASP A 6 -11.54 19.77 -33.84
C ASP A 6 -12.60 18.86 -33.19
N ASP A 7 -12.56 17.57 -33.51
CA ASP A 7 -13.30 16.54 -32.75
C ASP A 7 -12.54 16.22 -31.45
N VAL A 8 -12.50 17.19 -30.54
CA VAL A 8 -12.09 16.94 -29.16
C VAL A 8 -13.20 16.14 -28.52
N THR A 9 -13.03 14.82 -28.49
CA THR A 9 -13.98 13.89 -27.88
C THR A 9 -14.27 14.32 -26.44
N SER A 10 -15.41 14.98 -26.22
CA SER A 10 -15.74 15.51 -24.90
C SER A 10 -15.97 14.35 -23.92
N MET A 11 -15.11 14.25 -22.91
CA MET A 11 -15.20 13.20 -21.89
C MET A 11 -15.88 13.75 -20.64
N GLN A 12 -17.02 13.19 -20.27
CA GLN A 12 -17.67 13.48 -18.99
C GLN A 12 -16.92 12.76 -17.87
N MET A 13 -16.60 13.48 -16.79
CA MET A 13 -15.87 12.95 -15.64
C MET A 13 -16.67 13.17 -14.36
N VAL A 14 -16.68 12.16 -13.49
CA VAL A 14 -17.17 12.31 -12.11
C VAL A 14 -16.07 12.96 -11.27
N GLN A 15 -16.45 13.98 -10.50
CA GLN A 15 -15.57 14.66 -9.55
C GLN A 15 -16.21 14.67 -8.16
N LEU A 16 -15.40 14.55 -7.12
CA LEU A 16 -15.86 14.74 -5.75
C LEU A 16 -16.20 16.21 -5.53
N ALA A 17 -17.34 16.48 -4.91
CA ALA A 17 -17.71 17.84 -4.53
C ALA A 17 -16.66 18.43 -3.56
N PRO A 18 -16.29 19.72 -3.67
CA PRO A 18 -15.27 20.33 -2.81
C PRO A 18 -15.53 20.16 -1.31
N ALA A 19 -16.79 20.27 -0.88
CA ALA A 19 -17.18 20.04 0.51
C ALA A 19 -16.85 18.63 1.02
N CYS A 20 -17.01 17.60 0.18
CA CYS A 20 -16.64 16.22 0.51
C CYS A 20 -15.12 16.06 0.61
N VAL A 21 -14.36 16.73 -0.26
CA VAL A 21 -12.89 16.72 -0.23
C VAL A 21 -12.38 17.34 1.06
N GLU A 22 -12.94 18.48 1.47
CA GLU A 22 -12.57 19.11 2.74
C GLU A 22 -12.90 18.23 3.95
N LEU A 23 -14.05 17.55 3.95
CA LEU A 23 -14.42 16.62 5.02
C LEU A 23 -13.44 15.44 5.13
N LEU A 24 -13.03 14.87 3.99
CA LEU A 24 -12.01 13.82 3.94
C LEU A 24 -10.65 14.30 4.48
N SER A 25 -10.30 15.57 4.25
CA SER A 25 -9.04 16.16 4.74
C SER A 25 -9.06 16.56 6.22
N LYS A 26 -10.24 16.82 6.81
CA LYS A 26 -10.36 17.44 8.15
C LYS A 26 -10.74 16.49 9.28
N ARG A 27 -11.32 15.31 9.02
CA ARG A 27 -11.79 14.39 10.08
C ARG A 27 -11.09 13.04 10.04
N ALA A 28 -10.45 12.67 11.15
CA ALA A 28 -10.12 11.29 11.44
C ALA A 28 -11.42 10.45 11.40
N GLY A 29 -11.51 9.50 10.47
CA GLY A 29 -12.69 8.67 10.31
C GLY A 29 -13.84 9.30 9.52
N ALA A 30 -13.59 10.23 8.59
CA ALA A 30 -14.61 10.69 7.63
C ALA A 30 -15.28 9.53 6.85
N LEU A 31 -14.57 8.41 6.70
CA LEU A 31 -15.06 7.16 6.11
C LEU A 31 -15.57 6.15 7.15
N ALA A 32 -15.81 6.56 8.40
CA ALA A 32 -16.38 5.69 9.42
C ALA A 32 -17.72 5.13 8.94
N GLY A 33 -17.83 3.80 8.88
CA GLY A 33 -19.00 3.12 8.32
C GLY A 33 -18.96 2.88 6.81
N ILE A 34 -18.04 3.50 6.07
CA ILE A 34 -17.82 3.25 4.63
C ILE A 34 -16.61 2.32 4.48
N SER A 35 -16.90 1.05 4.19
CA SER A 35 -15.85 0.05 3.96
C SER A 35 -15.69 -0.27 2.47
N PRO A 36 -14.47 -0.62 2.01
CA PRO A 36 -14.29 -1.17 0.68
C PRO A 36 -15.17 -2.41 0.45
N MET A 37 -15.58 -2.61 -0.81
CA MET A 37 -16.45 -3.73 -1.21
C MET A 37 -15.87 -5.12 -0.83
N HIS A 38 -14.55 -5.24 -0.81
CA HIS A 38 -13.84 -6.45 -0.42
C HIS A 38 -12.90 -6.15 0.75
N GLN A 39 -13.18 -6.77 1.89
CA GLN A 39 -12.42 -6.63 3.14
C GLN A 39 -11.62 -7.91 3.44
N PRO A 40 -10.62 -7.85 4.32
CA PRO A 40 -9.98 -9.04 4.87
C PRO A 40 -10.97 -9.95 5.60
N CYS A 41 -10.64 -11.24 5.69
CA CYS A 41 -11.37 -12.21 6.50
C CYS A 41 -10.83 -12.23 7.93
N VAL A 42 -11.71 -12.46 8.92
CA VAL A 42 -11.34 -12.65 10.34
C VAL A 42 -11.22 -14.12 10.73
N VAL A 43 -11.41 -15.00 9.76
CA VAL A 43 -11.22 -16.46 9.81
C VAL A 43 -10.48 -16.89 8.54
N PRO A 44 -9.84 -18.07 8.51
CA PRO A 44 -9.22 -18.59 7.30
C PRO A 44 -10.19 -18.55 6.09
N PRO A 45 -9.73 -18.11 4.90
CA PRO A 45 -10.60 -18.02 3.72
C PRO A 45 -11.08 -19.40 3.27
N LYS A 46 -12.26 -19.45 2.64
CA LYS A 46 -12.82 -20.68 2.08
C LYS A 46 -11.86 -21.24 1.00
N PRO A 47 -11.43 -22.50 1.10
CA PRO A 47 -10.57 -23.10 0.09
C PRO A 47 -11.17 -23.05 -1.32
N TRP A 48 -10.33 -22.80 -2.30
CA TRP A 48 -10.65 -22.98 -3.72
C TRP A 48 -10.66 -24.47 -4.05
N VAL A 49 -11.82 -24.96 -4.48
CA VAL A 49 -12.04 -26.34 -4.97
C VAL A 49 -12.53 -26.37 -6.42
N GLY A 50 -12.80 -25.20 -7.01
CA GLY A 50 -13.28 -25.03 -8.37
C GLY A 50 -13.09 -23.59 -8.85
N THR A 51 -13.64 -23.26 -10.01
CA THR A 51 -13.41 -21.97 -10.70
C THR A 51 -14.14 -20.78 -10.05
N VAL A 52 -15.13 -21.03 -9.21
CA VAL A 52 -15.98 -20.01 -8.58
C VAL A 52 -16.29 -20.39 -7.12
N GLY A 53 -16.40 -19.39 -6.25
CA GLY A 53 -16.96 -19.56 -4.90
C GLY A 53 -15.96 -19.90 -3.79
N GLY A 54 -14.66 -19.73 -4.04
CA GLY A 54 -13.61 -19.71 -3.02
C GLY A 54 -13.40 -18.33 -2.38
N GLY A 55 -12.51 -18.27 -1.39
CA GLY A 55 -12.13 -17.06 -0.66
C GLY A 55 -13.13 -16.69 0.45
N TYR A 56 -14.29 -16.13 0.10
CA TYR A 56 -15.27 -15.69 1.09
C TYR A 56 -16.35 -16.73 1.38
N TRP A 57 -16.89 -16.69 2.61
CA TRP A 57 -17.84 -17.68 3.12
C TRP A 57 -19.32 -17.38 2.86
N SER A 58 -19.72 -16.11 2.91
CA SER A 58 -21.15 -15.75 2.82
C SER A 58 -21.77 -16.21 1.49
N VAL A 59 -23.00 -16.74 1.57
CA VAL A 59 -23.76 -17.25 0.41
C VAL A 59 -24.56 -16.13 -0.28
N GLY A 60 -24.92 -15.07 0.45
CA GLY A 60 -25.71 -13.94 -0.06
C GLY A 60 -24.90 -12.89 -0.85
N ARG A 61 -23.63 -13.16 -1.16
CA ARG A 61 -22.75 -12.27 -1.93
C ARG A 61 -22.46 -12.87 -3.30
N ARG A 62 -22.14 -12.00 -4.26
CA ARG A 62 -21.61 -12.47 -5.55
C ARG A 62 -20.33 -13.30 -5.31
N PRO A 63 -20.28 -14.56 -5.78
CA PRO A 63 -19.12 -15.40 -5.56
C PRO A 63 -17.91 -14.87 -6.34
N LEU A 64 -16.72 -15.08 -5.80
CA LEU A 64 -15.48 -14.74 -6.50
C LEU A 64 -15.21 -15.76 -7.61
N ALA A 65 -14.60 -15.31 -8.69
CA ALA A 65 -13.98 -16.16 -9.70
C ALA A 65 -12.50 -16.36 -9.37
N LEU A 66 -12.00 -17.59 -9.55
CA LEU A 66 -10.60 -17.95 -9.36
C LEU A 66 -9.72 -17.17 -10.34
N VAL A 67 -10.17 -17.04 -11.60
CA VAL A 67 -9.49 -16.33 -12.67
C VAL A 67 -10.32 -15.12 -13.10
N ARG A 68 -9.73 -13.93 -13.11
CA ARG A 68 -10.35 -12.69 -13.60
C ARG A 68 -10.29 -12.71 -15.14
N THR A 69 -11.45 -12.90 -15.77
CA THR A 69 -11.59 -12.96 -17.23
C THR A 69 -12.55 -11.90 -17.75
N HIS A 70 -12.39 -11.48 -19.01
CA HIS A 70 -13.26 -10.50 -19.66
C HIS A 70 -14.71 -10.99 -19.90
N SER A 71 -14.95 -12.30 -19.91
CA SER A 71 -16.28 -12.87 -20.16
C SER A 71 -16.55 -14.15 -19.37
N LYS A 72 -17.82 -14.44 -19.08
CA LYS A 72 -18.24 -15.70 -18.45
C LYS A 72 -17.82 -16.92 -19.27
N LYS A 73 -17.88 -16.83 -20.61
CA LYS A 73 -17.45 -17.90 -21.51
C LYS A 73 -15.97 -18.23 -21.35
N ALA A 74 -15.12 -17.21 -21.16
CA ALA A 74 -13.70 -17.42 -20.92
C ALA A 74 -13.43 -18.12 -19.59
N LEU A 75 -14.14 -17.76 -18.51
CA LEU A 75 -14.01 -18.45 -17.22
C LEU A 75 -14.42 -19.93 -17.30
N ARG A 76 -15.50 -20.25 -18.02
CA ARG A 76 -15.98 -21.63 -18.17
C ARG A 76 -14.98 -22.58 -18.82
N ARG A 77 -13.98 -22.06 -19.54
CA ARG A 77 -12.89 -22.89 -20.10
C ARG A 77 -12.09 -23.60 -19.01
N TYR A 78 -12.09 -23.09 -17.79
CA TYR A 78 -11.38 -23.66 -16.65
C TYR A 78 -12.20 -24.69 -15.86
N ASP A 79 -13.51 -24.85 -16.14
CA ASP A 79 -14.42 -25.65 -15.29
C ASP A 79 -14.01 -27.12 -15.20
N TYR A 80 -13.38 -27.65 -16.26
CA TYR A 80 -12.92 -29.05 -16.34
C TYR A 80 -11.40 -29.17 -16.41
N VAL A 81 -10.66 -28.08 -16.15
CA VAL A 81 -9.19 -28.11 -16.19
C VAL A 81 -8.66 -28.66 -14.87
N HIS A 82 -7.94 -29.77 -14.95
CA HIS A 82 -7.26 -30.38 -13.80
C HIS A 82 -5.94 -29.66 -13.51
N MET A 83 -5.93 -28.78 -12.51
CA MET A 83 -4.77 -27.96 -12.13
C MET A 83 -4.50 -27.97 -10.60
N PRO A 84 -4.21 -29.14 -10.00
CA PRO A 84 -4.13 -29.29 -8.55
C PRO A 84 -3.09 -28.37 -7.89
N GLU A 85 -1.93 -28.17 -8.52
CA GLU A 85 -0.88 -27.30 -7.99
C GLU A 85 -1.29 -25.82 -7.96
N VAL A 86 -2.13 -25.37 -8.91
CA VAL A 86 -2.68 -24.01 -8.92
C VAL A 86 -3.59 -23.80 -7.72
N TYR A 87 -4.52 -24.73 -7.48
CA TYR A 87 -5.40 -24.68 -6.32
C TYR A 87 -4.60 -24.72 -5.01
N LYS A 88 -3.61 -25.62 -4.92
CA LYS A 88 -2.73 -25.76 -3.75
C LYS A 88 -1.97 -24.47 -3.47
N ALA A 89 -1.38 -23.83 -4.48
CA ALA A 89 -0.65 -22.57 -4.33
C ALA A 89 -1.54 -21.43 -3.85
N VAL A 90 -2.70 -21.23 -4.48
CA VAL A 90 -3.65 -20.16 -4.08
C VAL A 90 -4.19 -20.41 -2.67
N ASN A 91 -4.51 -21.67 -2.35
CA ASN A 91 -4.97 -22.05 -1.01
C ASN A 91 -3.89 -21.86 0.06
N LEU A 92 -2.63 -22.15 -0.25
CA LEU A 92 -1.50 -21.91 0.66
C LEU A 92 -1.33 -20.41 0.92
N ALA A 93 -1.32 -19.59 -0.14
CA ALA A 93 -1.18 -18.15 -0.04
C ALA A 93 -2.27 -17.53 0.84
N GLN A 94 -3.54 -17.84 0.58
CA GLN A 94 -4.67 -17.28 1.33
C GLN A 94 -4.76 -17.76 2.77
N ASN A 95 -4.13 -18.88 3.11
CA ASN A 95 -4.11 -19.41 4.48
C ASN A 95 -3.05 -18.73 5.38
N THR A 96 -2.24 -17.83 4.82
CA THR A 96 -1.25 -17.05 5.58
C THR A 96 -1.97 -16.07 6.51
N PRO A 97 -1.83 -16.20 7.85
CA PRO A 97 -2.46 -15.29 8.79
C PRO A 97 -1.60 -14.03 8.97
N TRP A 98 -2.24 -12.87 8.91
CA TRP A 98 -1.65 -11.55 9.10
C TRP A 98 -2.25 -10.87 10.33
N LYS A 99 -1.62 -9.82 10.82
CA LYS A 99 -2.17 -8.91 11.82
C LYS A 99 -1.75 -7.49 11.49
N VAL A 100 -2.47 -6.53 12.05
CA VAL A 100 -2.11 -5.11 11.92
C VAL A 100 -0.89 -4.82 12.78
N ASN A 101 0.10 -4.13 12.21
CA ASN A 101 1.24 -3.60 12.95
C ASN A 101 0.79 -2.37 13.75
N LYS A 102 0.46 -2.58 15.02
CA LYS A 102 -0.07 -1.53 15.90
C LYS A 102 0.90 -0.35 16.09
N LYS A 103 2.22 -0.62 16.15
CA LYS A 103 3.22 0.43 16.36
C LYS A 103 3.28 1.38 15.16
N VAL A 104 3.31 0.81 13.95
CA VAL A 104 3.29 1.61 12.71
C VAL A 104 1.94 2.30 12.54
N LEU A 105 0.82 1.62 12.79
CA LEU A 105 -0.51 2.22 12.71
C LEU A 105 -0.65 3.44 13.65
N ALA A 106 -0.11 3.39 14.86
CA ALA A 106 -0.12 4.52 15.78
C ALA A 106 0.58 5.74 15.17
N VAL A 107 1.77 5.56 14.59
CA VAL A 107 2.52 6.64 13.92
C VAL A 107 1.76 7.15 12.69
N VAL A 108 1.22 6.25 11.87
CA VAL A 108 0.43 6.62 10.69
C VAL A 108 -0.77 7.49 11.08
N ASN A 109 -1.52 7.10 12.12
CA ASN A 109 -2.69 7.86 12.58
C ASN A 109 -2.33 9.30 13.01
N GLU A 110 -1.13 9.53 13.51
CA GLU A 110 -0.67 10.88 13.88
C GLU A 110 -0.22 11.68 12.65
N ILE A 111 0.73 11.17 11.87
CA ILE A 111 1.43 11.96 10.85
C ILE A 111 0.57 12.28 9.62
N VAL A 112 -0.48 11.51 9.33
CA VAL A 112 -1.39 11.78 8.20
C VAL A 112 -2.25 13.03 8.42
N ASN A 113 -2.33 13.49 9.67
CA ASN A 113 -3.04 14.71 10.07
C ASN A 113 -2.12 15.93 10.15
N TRP A 114 -0.82 15.77 9.91
CA TRP A 114 0.11 16.89 9.90
C TRP A 114 -0.02 17.69 8.61
N LYS A 115 0.03 19.03 8.74
CA LYS A 115 0.06 19.93 7.57
C LYS A 115 1.27 19.65 6.68
N HIS A 116 2.43 19.45 7.31
CA HIS A 116 3.68 19.11 6.67
C HIS A 116 4.11 17.72 7.12
N CYS A 117 3.69 16.70 6.37
CA CYS A 117 4.09 15.33 6.64
C CYS A 117 5.55 15.13 6.21
N PRO A 118 6.41 14.53 7.04
CA PRO A 118 7.82 14.28 6.69
C PRO A 118 8.01 13.18 5.64
N VAL A 119 6.95 12.43 5.31
CA VAL A 119 6.95 11.40 4.26
C VAL A 119 6.33 11.97 2.99
N GLY A 120 7.15 12.16 1.95
CA GLY A 120 6.73 12.82 0.70
C GLY A 120 5.59 12.11 -0.07
N ASP A 121 5.44 10.81 0.12
CA ASP A 121 4.36 10.02 -0.51
C ASP A 121 2.98 10.22 0.14
N VAL A 122 2.93 10.80 1.35
CA VAL A 122 1.68 11.10 2.04
C VAL A 122 1.02 12.33 1.38
N PRO A 123 -0.22 12.21 0.87
CA PRO A 123 -0.90 13.33 0.23
C PRO A 123 -1.15 14.49 1.21
N ALA A 124 -0.67 15.67 0.85
CA ALA A 124 -0.88 16.91 1.61
C ALA A 124 -2.38 17.18 1.87
N ILE A 125 -2.67 17.77 3.02
CA ILE A 125 -4.03 18.15 3.45
C ILE A 125 -4.53 19.33 2.63
N GLU A 126 -3.69 20.35 2.52
CA GLU A 126 -3.99 21.61 1.84
C GLU A 126 -3.76 21.46 0.33
N ARG A 127 -4.52 22.25 -0.43
CA ARG A 127 -4.43 22.31 -1.88
C ARG A 127 -3.31 23.28 -2.27
N GLU A 128 -2.53 22.94 -3.29
CA GLU A 128 -1.59 23.85 -3.93
C GLU A 128 -2.35 25.02 -4.57
N GLU A 129 -1.94 26.24 -4.26
CA GLU A 129 -2.54 27.46 -4.83
C GLU A 129 -2.32 27.52 -6.34
N LEU A 130 -3.26 28.16 -7.04
CA LEU A 130 -3.10 28.40 -8.47
C LEU A 130 -2.01 29.45 -8.71
N PRO A 131 -1.26 29.35 -9.83
CA PRO A 131 -0.33 30.41 -10.20
C PRO A 131 -1.07 31.74 -10.33
N PRO A 132 -0.45 32.86 -9.91
CA PRO A 132 -1.07 34.18 -9.99
C PRO A 132 -1.45 34.47 -11.45
N ARG A 133 -2.61 35.09 -11.65
CA ARG A 133 -3.05 35.51 -12.98
C ARG A 133 -2.14 36.66 -13.45
N PRO A 134 -1.44 36.55 -14.60
CA PRO A 134 -0.66 37.66 -15.14
C PRO A 134 -1.56 38.85 -15.45
N ASP A 135 -1.07 40.07 -15.19
CA ASP A 135 -1.83 41.31 -15.41
C ASP A 135 -2.13 41.54 -16.89
N ASP A 136 -1.24 41.10 -17.78
CA ASP A 136 -1.34 41.25 -19.24
C ASP A 136 -2.01 40.06 -19.94
N ILE A 137 -2.60 39.12 -19.20
CA ILE A 137 -3.17 37.88 -19.74
C ILE A 137 -4.26 38.10 -20.81
N ASP A 138 -4.97 39.22 -20.74
CA ASP A 138 -6.06 39.54 -21.66
C ASP A 138 -5.55 40.06 -23.01
N THR A 139 -4.31 40.57 -23.06
CA THR A 139 -3.69 41.14 -24.27
C THR A 139 -2.47 40.34 -24.76
N ASN A 140 -1.89 39.48 -23.91
CA ASN A 140 -0.71 38.68 -24.22
C ASN A 140 -1.04 37.18 -24.31
N GLU A 141 -1.10 36.66 -25.53
CA GLU A 141 -1.38 35.24 -25.78
C GLU A 141 -0.31 34.29 -25.22
N VAL A 142 0.96 34.74 -25.17
CA VAL A 142 2.07 33.94 -24.63
C VAL A 142 1.91 33.79 -23.11
N ALA A 143 1.63 34.88 -22.40
CA ALA A 143 1.34 34.87 -20.97
C ALA A 143 0.11 34.01 -20.66
N ARG A 144 -0.96 34.13 -21.46
CA ARG A 144 -2.17 33.30 -21.33
C ARG A 144 -1.90 31.82 -21.53
N LYS A 145 -1.10 31.45 -22.53
CA LYS A 145 -0.72 30.05 -22.81
C LYS A 145 0.15 29.48 -21.69
N ALA A 146 1.12 30.25 -21.19
CA ALA A 146 1.98 29.86 -20.08
C ALA A 146 1.15 29.62 -18.80
N TRP A 147 0.33 30.60 -18.40
CA TRP A 147 -0.52 30.48 -17.22
C TRP A 147 -1.50 29.31 -17.32
N ARG A 148 -2.13 29.09 -18.48
CA ARG A 148 -3.01 27.93 -18.71
C ARG A 148 -2.27 26.60 -18.50
N LYS A 149 -1.04 26.49 -18.99
CA LYS A 149 -0.21 25.28 -18.84
C LYS A 149 0.11 25.01 -17.37
N GLU A 150 0.51 26.05 -16.63
CA GLU A 150 0.83 25.97 -15.21
C GLU A 150 -0.40 25.65 -14.36
N ALA A 151 -1.50 26.38 -14.56
CA ALA A 151 -2.76 26.12 -13.86
C ALA A 151 -3.28 24.70 -14.15
N ALA A 152 -3.19 24.23 -15.40
CA ALA A 152 -3.57 22.86 -15.75
C ALA A 152 -2.70 21.81 -15.04
N ALA A 153 -1.41 22.10 -14.81
CA ALA A 153 -0.55 21.23 -14.02
C ALA A 153 -0.99 21.16 -12.56
N VAL A 154 -1.32 22.31 -11.94
CA VAL A 154 -1.84 22.37 -10.57
C VAL A 154 -3.17 21.60 -10.44
N TYR A 155 -4.12 21.78 -11.37
CA TYR A 155 -5.37 21.02 -11.37
C TYR A 155 -5.15 19.50 -11.49
N ARG A 156 -4.20 19.08 -12.35
CA ARG A 156 -3.85 17.66 -12.51
C ARG A 156 -3.26 17.08 -11.22
N LYS A 157 -2.35 17.82 -10.57
CA LYS A 157 -1.77 17.44 -9.28
C LYS A 157 -2.83 17.35 -8.19
N ASP A 158 -3.74 18.33 -8.09
CA ASP A 158 -4.77 18.32 -7.05
C ASP A 158 -5.75 17.16 -7.24
N LYS A 159 -6.18 16.84 -8.47
CA LYS A 159 -7.00 15.65 -8.74
C LYS A 159 -6.30 14.36 -8.29
N ALA A 160 -5.00 14.23 -8.57
CA ALA A 160 -4.21 13.09 -8.11
C ALA A 160 -4.07 13.07 -6.58
N ARG A 161 -3.83 14.21 -5.93
CA ARG A 161 -3.78 14.38 -4.47
C ARG A 161 -5.08 13.90 -3.82
N GLN A 162 -6.23 14.37 -4.30
CA GLN A 162 -7.54 14.00 -3.77
C GLN A 162 -7.77 12.47 -3.86
N SER A 163 -7.49 11.87 -5.02
CA SER A 163 -7.65 10.41 -5.19
C SER A 163 -6.70 9.62 -4.30
N ARG A 164 -5.45 10.05 -4.15
CA ARG A 164 -4.48 9.40 -3.26
C ARG A 164 -4.90 9.54 -1.80
N ARG A 165 -5.41 10.72 -1.39
CA ARG A 165 -5.91 10.95 -0.03
C ARG A 165 -7.07 10.02 0.29
N LEU A 166 -8.06 9.91 -0.59
CA LEU A 166 -9.18 8.99 -0.40
C LEU A 166 -8.70 7.54 -0.24
N SER A 167 -7.78 7.09 -1.10
CA SER A 167 -7.21 5.73 -1.01
C SER A 167 -6.49 5.50 0.33
N MET A 168 -5.67 6.46 0.76
CA MET A 168 -4.97 6.43 2.04
C MET A 168 -5.94 6.34 3.22
N GLU A 169 -6.96 7.20 3.27
CA GLU A 169 -7.97 7.18 4.33
C GLU A 169 -8.71 5.83 4.39
N PHE A 170 -8.99 5.21 3.24
CA PHE A 170 -9.55 3.85 3.21
C PHE A 170 -8.60 2.82 3.84
N MET A 171 -7.30 2.88 3.53
CA MET A 171 -6.32 1.93 4.08
C MET A 171 -6.17 2.10 5.58
N VAL A 172 -6.06 3.34 6.06
CA VAL A 172 -5.96 3.68 7.48
C VAL A 172 -7.24 3.28 8.23
N ALA A 173 -8.42 3.55 7.66
CA ALA A 173 -9.69 3.12 8.25
C ALA A 173 -9.81 1.59 8.34
N GLN A 174 -9.36 0.85 7.32
CA GLN A 174 -9.30 -0.62 7.40
C GLN A 174 -8.32 -1.11 8.45
N ALA A 175 -7.11 -0.55 8.50
CA ALA A 175 -6.11 -0.93 9.50
C ALA A 175 -6.63 -0.69 10.92
N ASN A 176 -7.25 0.46 11.18
CA ASN A 176 -7.90 0.76 12.46
C ASN A 176 -9.03 -0.23 12.80
N LYS A 177 -9.90 -0.55 11.83
CA LYS A 177 -10.98 -1.54 12.01
C LYS A 177 -10.45 -2.91 12.43
N PHE A 178 -9.33 -3.35 11.85
CA PHE A 178 -8.75 -4.67 12.12
C PHE A 178 -7.67 -4.68 13.20
N ALA A 179 -7.32 -3.54 13.80
CA ALA A 179 -6.20 -3.38 14.73
C ALA A 179 -6.24 -4.36 15.92
N ASN A 180 -7.44 -4.64 16.45
CA ASN A 180 -7.62 -5.50 17.62
C ASN A 180 -7.91 -6.97 17.29
N HIS A 181 -7.92 -7.35 16.02
CA HIS A 181 -8.09 -8.76 15.64
C HIS A 181 -6.79 -9.52 15.87
N LYS A 182 -6.88 -10.71 16.45
CA LYS A 182 -5.72 -11.59 16.68
C LYS A 182 -5.01 -11.95 15.38
N ALA A 183 -5.80 -12.23 14.34
CA ALA A 183 -5.32 -12.46 12.99
C ALA A 183 -6.42 -12.07 11.99
N ILE A 184 -5.99 -11.75 10.78
CA ILE A 184 -6.79 -11.53 9.58
C ILE A 184 -6.17 -12.30 8.41
N TRP A 185 -6.97 -12.62 7.41
CA TRP A 185 -6.55 -13.34 6.21
C TRP A 185 -7.01 -12.61 4.96
N PHE A 186 -6.33 -12.87 3.86
CA PHE A 186 -6.64 -12.27 2.57
C PHE A 186 -7.07 -13.36 1.60
N PRO A 187 -8.30 -13.33 1.08
CA PRO A 187 -8.67 -14.21 -0.03
C PRO A 187 -7.93 -13.78 -1.29
N TYR A 188 -7.46 -14.76 -2.07
CA TYR A 188 -6.73 -14.52 -3.32
C TYR A 188 -7.52 -15.00 -4.53
N ASN A 189 -7.27 -14.37 -5.67
CA ASN A 189 -7.63 -14.86 -7.00
C ASN A 189 -6.48 -14.58 -7.97
N MET A 190 -6.68 -14.87 -9.25
CA MET A 190 -5.67 -14.68 -10.29
C MET A 190 -6.16 -13.78 -11.42
N ASP A 191 -5.25 -13.12 -12.14
CA ASP A 191 -5.57 -12.61 -13.47
C ASP A 191 -5.61 -13.72 -14.52
N TRP A 192 -5.99 -13.39 -15.75
CA TRP A 192 -6.07 -14.34 -16.86
C TRP A 192 -4.72 -14.97 -17.24
N ARG A 193 -3.60 -14.45 -16.72
CA ARG A 193 -2.23 -14.97 -16.92
C ARG A 193 -1.75 -15.82 -15.75
N GLY A 194 -2.55 -15.96 -14.69
CA GLY A 194 -2.22 -16.74 -13.50
C GLY A 194 -1.46 -15.98 -12.41
N ARG A 195 -1.24 -14.66 -12.55
CA ARG A 195 -0.63 -13.89 -11.45
C ARG A 195 -1.60 -13.81 -10.28
N VAL A 196 -1.09 -13.99 -9.06
CA VAL A 196 -1.90 -14.11 -7.84
C VAL A 196 -2.09 -12.73 -7.19
N TYR A 197 -3.35 -12.37 -6.90
CA TYR A 197 -3.74 -11.10 -6.30
C TYR A 197 -4.62 -11.29 -5.08
N ALA A 198 -4.33 -10.57 -4.02
CA ALA A 198 -5.24 -10.41 -2.90
C ALA A 198 -6.50 -9.66 -3.38
N VAL A 199 -7.65 -10.08 -2.89
CA VAL A 199 -8.95 -9.57 -3.38
C VAL A 199 -9.38 -8.32 -2.62
N SER A 200 -9.03 -8.21 -1.34
CA SER A 200 -9.38 -7.05 -0.52
C SER A 200 -8.60 -5.80 -0.94
N MET A 201 -9.20 -4.62 -0.76
CA MET A 201 -8.54 -3.36 -1.11
C MET A 201 -7.32 -3.09 -0.21
N PHE A 202 -7.49 -3.25 1.11
CA PHE A 202 -6.39 -3.29 2.08
C PHE A 202 -5.79 -4.70 2.08
N ASN A 203 -4.54 -4.85 1.64
CA ASN A 203 -3.88 -6.14 1.47
C ASN A 203 -2.33 -6.04 1.45
N PRO A 204 -1.59 -7.16 1.57
CA PRO A 204 -0.13 -7.17 1.64
C PRO A 204 0.62 -6.76 0.37
N GLN A 205 -0.08 -6.62 -0.76
CA GLN A 205 0.47 -6.18 -2.06
C GLN A 205 0.27 -4.67 -2.29
N GLY A 206 -0.17 -3.94 -1.27
CA GLY A 206 -0.38 -2.50 -1.33
C GLY A 206 0.92 -1.67 -1.39
N ASN A 207 0.75 -0.36 -1.28
CA ASN A 207 1.87 0.59 -1.21
C ASN A 207 2.66 0.46 0.10
N ASP A 208 3.76 1.22 0.23
CA ASP A 208 4.64 1.20 1.40
C ASP A 208 3.89 1.32 2.74
N MET A 209 3.03 2.34 2.89
CA MET A 209 2.22 2.53 4.10
C MET A 209 1.34 1.30 4.42
N THR A 210 0.69 0.73 3.39
CA THR A 210 -0.17 -0.46 3.56
C THR A 210 0.63 -1.67 4.02
N LYS A 211 1.82 -1.88 3.42
CA LYS A 211 2.73 -2.96 3.82
C LYS A 211 3.25 -2.77 5.24
N GLY A 212 3.69 -1.56 5.59
CA GLY A 212 4.19 -1.25 6.94
C GLY A 212 3.14 -1.43 8.05
N MET A 213 1.85 -1.18 7.75
CA MET A 213 0.73 -1.44 8.66
C MET A 213 0.36 -2.93 8.81
N LEU A 214 1.01 -3.85 8.08
CA LEU A 214 0.75 -5.28 8.13
C LEU A 214 2.01 -6.06 8.57
N THR A 215 1.81 -7.10 9.36
CA THR A 215 2.85 -8.04 9.76
C THR A 215 2.27 -9.45 9.85
N LEU A 216 3.08 -10.50 9.81
CA LEU A 216 2.58 -11.87 9.91
C LEU A 216 2.02 -12.10 11.32
N ALA A 217 0.94 -12.88 11.43
CA ALA A 217 0.33 -13.12 12.74
C ALA A 217 1.20 -14.05 13.61
N LYS A 218 1.82 -15.05 12.97
CA LYS A 218 2.66 -16.07 13.62
C LYS A 218 4.13 -15.75 13.38
N GLY A 219 4.84 -15.42 14.47
CA GLY A 219 6.29 -15.24 14.46
C GLY A 219 7.05 -16.49 14.86
N LYS A 220 8.37 -16.38 14.88
CA LYS A 220 9.31 -17.37 15.45
C LYS A 220 10.44 -16.63 16.19
N PRO A 221 11.12 -17.28 17.15
CA PRO A 221 12.39 -16.77 17.67
C PRO A 221 13.35 -16.47 16.51
N ILE A 222 13.92 -15.27 16.51
CA ILE A 222 14.63 -14.74 15.35
C ILE A 222 15.93 -15.51 15.05
N GLY A 223 16.67 -15.90 16.09
CA GLY A 223 17.98 -16.54 15.93
C GLY A 223 19.03 -15.65 15.22
N LEU A 224 20.22 -16.21 15.01
CA LEU A 224 21.32 -15.51 14.32
C LEU A 224 20.97 -15.24 12.84
N ASP A 225 20.51 -16.28 12.13
CA ASP A 225 20.21 -16.18 10.70
C ASP A 225 19.03 -15.23 10.41
N GLY A 226 17.98 -15.28 11.24
CA GLY A 226 16.86 -14.37 11.10
C GLY A 226 17.26 -12.93 11.39
N PHE A 227 18.19 -12.70 12.33
CA PHE A 227 18.67 -11.35 12.62
C PHE A 227 19.56 -10.81 11.51
N TYR A 228 20.38 -11.67 10.90
CA TYR A 228 21.11 -11.35 9.68
C TYR A 228 20.17 -10.87 8.57
N TRP A 229 19.14 -11.66 8.24
CA TRP A 229 18.19 -11.29 7.18
C TRP A 229 17.31 -10.10 7.55
N LEU A 230 17.00 -9.90 8.83
CA LEU A 230 16.30 -8.70 9.29
C LEU A 230 17.12 -7.45 8.96
N LYS A 231 18.43 -7.46 9.22
CA LYS A 231 19.33 -6.36 8.85
C LYS A 231 19.38 -6.14 7.34
N ILE A 232 19.49 -7.19 6.53
CA ILE A 232 19.44 -7.06 5.06
C ILE A 232 18.12 -6.44 4.60
N HIS A 233 16.99 -6.88 5.17
CA HIS A 233 15.69 -6.30 4.86
C HIS A 233 15.61 -4.81 5.20
N GLY A 234 16.10 -4.41 6.38
CA GLY A 234 16.19 -3.00 6.77
C GLY A 234 17.00 -2.17 5.78
N ALA A 235 18.15 -2.67 5.32
CA ALA A 235 18.98 -1.99 4.34
C ALA A 235 18.26 -1.84 2.99
N ASN A 236 17.56 -2.89 2.54
CA ASN A 236 16.76 -2.83 1.31
C ASN A 236 15.64 -1.78 1.42
N CYS A 237 14.97 -1.68 2.58
CA CYS A 237 13.96 -0.65 2.82
C CYS A 237 14.53 0.79 2.81
N ALA A 238 15.84 0.94 3.03
CA ALA A 238 16.57 2.21 2.94
C ALA A 238 17.12 2.50 1.53
N GLY A 239 16.86 1.65 0.53
CA GLY A 239 17.41 1.83 -0.83
C GLY A 239 18.85 1.31 -1.00
N VAL A 240 19.40 0.65 0.02
CA VAL A 240 20.75 0.06 0.00
C VAL A 240 20.66 -1.38 -0.52
N ASP A 241 20.28 -1.54 -1.79
CA ASP A 241 19.97 -2.84 -2.41
C ASP A 241 20.85 -3.18 -3.63
N LYS A 242 21.70 -2.25 -4.07
CA LYS A 242 22.65 -2.40 -5.20
C LYS A 242 24.09 -2.71 -4.78
N VAL A 243 24.28 -3.04 -3.51
CA VAL A 243 25.58 -3.42 -2.93
C VAL A 243 25.54 -4.85 -2.40
N PRO A 244 26.71 -5.51 -2.22
CA PRO A 244 26.80 -6.83 -1.59
C PRO A 244 26.19 -6.87 -0.19
N PHE A 245 25.72 -8.04 0.25
CA PHE A 245 25.11 -8.19 1.58
C PHE A 245 25.97 -7.71 2.76
N PRO A 246 27.30 -7.92 2.81
CA PRO A 246 28.13 -7.40 3.89
C PRO A 246 28.06 -5.87 4.04
N GLU A 247 28.00 -5.13 2.92
CA GLU A 247 27.89 -3.67 2.94
C GLU A 247 26.50 -3.21 3.44
N ARG A 248 25.45 -3.97 3.12
CA ARG A 248 24.10 -3.73 3.67
C ARG A 248 24.05 -3.91 5.18
N ILE A 249 24.70 -4.96 5.69
CA ILE A 249 24.82 -5.18 7.14
C ILE A 249 25.58 -4.03 7.80
N LYS A 250 26.72 -3.64 7.20
CA LYS A 250 27.54 -2.54 7.69
C LYS A 250 26.75 -1.23 7.77
N PHE A 251 25.96 -0.89 6.74
CA PHE A 251 25.07 0.27 6.75
C PHE A 251 24.12 0.28 7.96
N ILE A 252 23.52 -0.86 8.29
CA ILE A 252 22.61 -0.98 9.44
C ILE A 252 23.35 -0.83 10.77
N GLU A 253 24.53 -1.43 10.89
CA GLU A 253 25.34 -1.34 12.11
C GLU A 253 25.87 0.07 12.35
N GLU A 254 26.31 0.77 11.30
CA GLU A 254 26.75 2.17 11.37
C GLU A 254 25.63 3.14 11.72
N ASN A 255 24.38 2.81 11.38
CA ASN A 255 23.19 3.62 11.66
C ASN A 255 22.37 3.12 12.85
N GLU A 256 22.91 2.22 13.68
CA GLU A 256 22.19 1.64 14.81
C GLU A 256 21.58 2.70 15.74
N GLY A 257 22.31 3.77 16.04
CA GLY A 257 21.80 4.88 16.84
C GLY A 257 20.55 5.53 16.25
N ASN A 258 20.53 5.77 14.93
CA ASN A 258 19.38 6.35 14.24
C ASN A 258 18.19 5.39 14.19
N ILE A 259 18.45 4.09 14.00
CA ILE A 259 17.42 3.04 14.00
C ILE A 259 16.74 2.94 15.37
N LEU A 260 17.53 2.91 16.44
CA LEU A 260 17.01 2.83 17.81
C LEU A 260 16.28 4.12 18.22
N ALA A 261 16.78 5.29 17.84
CA ALA A 261 16.10 6.56 18.07
C ALA A 261 14.75 6.63 17.33
N SER A 262 14.71 6.20 16.06
CA SER A 262 13.47 6.12 15.27
C SER A 262 12.46 5.15 15.87
N ALA A 263 12.91 4.04 16.47
CA ALA A 263 12.04 3.08 17.14
C ALA A 263 11.52 3.57 18.51
N ALA A 264 12.33 4.35 19.24
CA ALA A 264 12.00 4.84 20.58
C ALA A 264 11.00 6.00 20.54
N ASP A 265 11.22 6.96 19.64
CA ASP A 265 10.37 8.14 19.49
C ASP A 265 10.25 8.53 18.00
N PRO A 266 9.37 7.82 17.26
CA PRO A 266 9.27 7.95 15.80
C PRO A 266 8.71 9.29 15.32
N LEU A 267 8.04 10.06 16.19
CA LEU A 267 7.47 11.35 15.82
C LEU A 267 8.50 12.48 15.89
N ASN A 268 9.46 12.40 16.81
CA ASN A 268 10.53 13.38 16.94
C ASN A 268 11.80 12.96 16.17
N ASN A 269 12.10 11.66 16.07
CA ASN A 269 13.25 11.14 15.33
C ASN A 269 12.83 10.66 13.95
N THR A 270 12.73 11.57 13.00
CA THR A 270 12.17 11.31 11.66
C THR A 270 13.18 10.83 10.62
N TRP A 271 14.32 10.27 11.03
CA TRP A 271 15.30 9.75 10.05
C TRP A 271 14.70 8.64 9.17
N TRP A 272 13.82 7.81 9.74
CA TRP A 272 13.09 6.77 9.02
C TRP A 272 12.20 7.30 7.88
N THR A 273 11.79 8.57 7.91
CA THR A 273 10.92 9.15 6.87
C THR A 273 11.66 9.51 5.58
N GLN A 274 13.00 9.54 5.66
CA GLN A 274 13.89 9.90 4.56
C GLN A 274 14.34 8.68 3.74
N GLN A 275 13.90 7.48 4.14
CA GLN A 275 14.26 6.22 3.51
C GLN A 275 13.35 5.92 2.32
N ASP A 276 13.81 5.08 1.39
CA ASP A 276 13.06 4.73 0.17
C ASP A 276 11.69 4.08 0.44
N SER A 277 11.59 3.25 1.48
CA SER A 277 10.34 2.61 1.93
C SER A 277 10.09 2.95 3.41
N PRO A 278 9.63 4.17 3.71
CA PRO A 278 9.70 4.74 5.06
C PRO A 278 8.87 3.96 6.09
N PHE A 279 7.64 3.55 5.77
CA PHE A 279 6.80 2.82 6.72
C PHE A 279 7.26 1.36 6.90
N CYS A 280 7.75 0.71 5.83
CA CYS A 280 8.41 -0.60 5.97
C CYS A 280 9.69 -0.50 6.80
N PHE A 281 10.49 0.55 6.59
CA PHE A 281 11.72 0.79 7.35
C PHE A 281 11.43 1.04 8.83
N LEU A 282 10.41 1.86 9.14
CA LEU A 282 9.96 2.06 10.51
C LEU A 282 9.47 0.75 11.17
N ALA A 283 8.74 -0.09 10.41
CA ALA A 283 8.35 -1.42 10.88
C ALA A 283 9.59 -2.26 11.24
N PHE A 284 10.63 -2.22 10.42
CA PHE A 284 11.93 -2.82 10.71
C PHE A 284 12.59 -2.23 11.96
N CYS A 285 12.61 -0.90 12.14
CA CYS A 285 13.21 -0.26 13.32
C CYS A 285 12.61 -0.79 14.62
N PHE A 286 11.27 -0.94 14.68
CA PHE A 286 10.60 -1.48 15.85
C PHE A 286 10.98 -2.94 16.17
N GLU A 287 11.20 -3.76 15.15
CA GLU A 287 11.61 -5.16 15.32
C GLU A 287 13.09 -5.25 15.67
N TYR A 288 13.94 -4.42 15.06
CA TYR A 288 15.37 -4.30 15.39
C TYR A 288 15.58 -3.93 16.87
N ALA A 289 14.87 -2.92 17.36
CA ALA A 289 14.87 -2.55 18.78
C ALA A 289 14.35 -3.70 19.66
N GLY A 290 13.35 -4.45 19.21
CA GLY A 290 12.85 -5.65 19.88
C GLY A 290 13.95 -6.71 20.08
N VAL A 291 14.74 -6.99 19.04
CA VAL A 291 15.89 -7.91 19.12
C VAL A 291 16.95 -7.37 20.08
N LYS A 292 17.26 -6.07 20.04
CA LYS A 292 18.26 -5.48 20.95
C LYS A 292 17.86 -5.58 22.42
N ASN A 293 16.57 -5.46 22.72
CA ASN A 293 16.05 -5.53 24.09
C ASN A 293 15.86 -6.97 24.61
N HIS A 294 15.65 -7.94 23.72
CA HIS A 294 15.24 -9.30 24.11
C HIS A 294 16.19 -10.41 23.61
N GLY A 295 17.25 -10.03 22.90
CA GLY A 295 18.20 -10.95 22.29
C GLY A 295 17.61 -11.79 21.17
N LEU A 296 18.31 -12.86 20.80
CA LEU A 296 17.97 -13.71 19.65
C LEU A 296 16.74 -14.62 19.88
N ASN A 297 16.23 -14.66 21.10
CA ASN A 297 14.98 -15.34 21.43
C ASN A 297 13.74 -14.47 21.14
N TYR A 298 13.94 -13.23 20.72
CA TYR A 298 12.85 -12.33 20.33
C TYR A 298 11.98 -12.96 19.23
N ASN A 299 10.68 -13.04 19.49
CA ASN A 299 9.73 -13.59 18.54
C ASN A 299 9.35 -12.54 17.47
N CYS A 300 10.05 -12.56 16.34
CA CYS A 300 9.82 -11.66 15.22
C CYS A 300 8.81 -12.26 14.24
N SER A 301 7.94 -11.42 13.67
CA SER A 301 6.95 -11.80 12.64
C SER A 301 6.94 -10.88 11.43
N LEU A 302 7.94 -10.01 11.29
CA LEU A 302 8.05 -9.10 10.15
C LEU A 302 8.24 -9.89 8.85
N PRO A 303 7.45 -9.62 7.80
CA PRO A 303 7.65 -10.26 6.50
C PRO A 303 8.90 -9.69 5.82
N LEU A 304 9.96 -10.49 5.73
CA LEU A 304 11.18 -10.11 5.00
C LEU A 304 11.00 -10.45 3.51
N ALA A 305 11.02 -9.42 2.66
CA ALA A 305 10.80 -9.58 1.23
C ALA A 305 12.12 -9.78 0.45
N PHE A 306 12.11 -10.68 -0.52
CA PHE A 306 13.15 -10.87 -1.51
C PHE A 306 12.55 -10.61 -2.89
N ASP A 307 13.07 -9.60 -3.59
CA ASP A 307 12.58 -9.22 -4.91
C ASP A 307 13.53 -9.70 -6.02
N GLY A 308 12.96 -10.11 -7.15
CA GLY A 308 13.71 -10.61 -8.30
C GLY A 308 14.10 -9.48 -9.24
N SER A 309 15.40 -9.32 -9.51
CA SER A 309 15.90 -8.32 -10.45
C SER A 309 15.43 -8.61 -11.88
N CYS A 310 14.49 -7.79 -12.38
CA CYS A 310 13.97 -7.89 -13.75
C CYS A 310 13.39 -9.28 -14.10
N SER A 311 12.31 -9.67 -13.42
CA SER A 311 11.71 -11.02 -13.51
C SER A 311 11.26 -11.49 -14.90
N GLY A 312 11.23 -10.59 -15.90
CA GLY A 312 10.94 -10.97 -17.29
C GLY A 312 12.18 -11.34 -18.11
N ILE A 313 13.37 -10.89 -17.69
CA ILE A 313 14.67 -11.18 -18.35
C ILE A 313 15.36 -12.40 -17.73
N GLN A 314 15.15 -12.63 -16.42
CA GLN A 314 15.63 -13.83 -15.70
C GLN A 314 15.02 -15.11 -16.27
#